data_AF-A0A9C9XUB8-F1
#
_entry.id   AF-A0A9C9XUB8-F1
#
_cell.length_a   1.000
_cell.length_b   1.000
_cell.length_c   1.000
_cell.angle_alpha   90.00
_cell.angle_beta   90.00
_cell.angle_gamma   90.00
#
_symmetry.space_group_name_H-M   'P 1'
#
loop_
_entity.id
_entity.type
_entity.pdbx_description
1 polymer ?
#
loop_
_entity_poly.entity_id
_entity_poly.type
_entity_poly.pdbx_seq_one_letter_code
_entity_poly.pdbx_strand_id
1 'polypeptide(L)' 'DGLAMLQYQGAVQFKIWTGRRPPGDVMRRALLERLGA' A
#
# COMPACT_ATOMS: atom_id res chain seq x y z
N ASP A 1 -1.50 13.07 6.61
CA ASP A 1 -2.44 12.08 7.20
C ASP A 1 -1.68 10.80 7.54
N GLY A 2 -2.36 9.75 8.02
CA GLY A 2 -1.76 8.43 8.27
C GLY A 2 -1.64 7.52 7.03
N LEU A 3 -1.96 8.01 5.83
CA LEU A 3 -2.14 7.19 4.64
C LEU A 3 -0.83 6.57 4.14
N ALA A 4 0.27 7.32 4.22
CA ALA A 4 1.60 6.84 3.85
C ALA A 4 2.03 5.66 4.74
N MET A 5 1.76 5.74 6.05
CA MET A 5 2.07 4.65 6.98
C MET A 5 1.20 3.42 6.72
N LEU A 6 -0.10 3.61 6.47
CA LEU A 6 -1.02 2.53 6.10
C LEU A 6 -0.55 1.78 4.83
N GLN A 7 -0.09 2.52 3.82
CA GLN A 7 0.45 1.92 2.61
C GLN A 7 1.76 1.18 2.86
N TYR A 8 2.70 1.81 3.59
CA TYR A 8 4.02 1.25 3.86
C TYR A 8 3.92 -0.08 4.62
N GLN A 9 3.14 -0.14 5.70
CA GLN A 9 3.01 -1.36 6.49
C GLN A 9 2.43 -2.53 5.66
N GLY A 10 1.44 -2.26 4.80
CA GLY A 10 0.87 -3.27 3.91
C GLY A 10 1.86 -3.71 2.83
N ALA A 11 2.68 -2.79 2.32
CA ALA A 11 3.70 -3.09 1.32
C ALA A 11 4.80 -4.00 1.91
N VAL A 12 5.18 -3.77 3.17
CA VAL A 12 6.12 -4.64 3.91
C VAL A 12 5.52 -6.04 4.11
N GLN A 13 4.27 -6.13 4.56
CA GLN A 13 3.58 -7.43 4.72
C GLN A 13 3.48 -8.20 3.40
N PHE A 14 3.14 -7.52 2.30
CA PHE A 14 3.11 -8.12 0.96
C PHE A 14 4.47 -8.72 0.59
N LYS A 15 5.56 -7.99 0.83
CA LYS A 15 6.92 -8.47 0.56
C LYS A 15 7.28 -9.67 1.45
N ILE A 16 6.90 -9.66 2.73
CA ILE A 16 7.14 -10.78 3.66
C ILE A 16 6.46 -12.05 3.16
N TRP A 17 5.19 -11.98 2.76
CA TRP A 17 4.43 -13.17 2.38
C TRP A 17 4.71 -13.67 0.96
N THR A 18 5.04 -12.78 0.04
CA THR A 18 5.19 -13.14 -1.38
C THR A 18 6.63 -13.21 -1.85
N GLY A 19 7.57 -12.62 -1.10
CA GLY A 19 8.95 -12.38 -1.55
C GLY A 19 9.08 -11.38 -2.71
N ARG A 20 7.97 -10.81 -3.22
CA ARG A 20 7.95 -9.93 -4.39
C ARG A 20 7.97 -8.45 -3.98
N ARG A 21 8.48 -7.61 -4.88
CA ARG A 21 8.38 -6.16 -4.71
C ARG A 21 6.90 -5.73 -4.78
N PRO A 22 6.38 -5.01 -3.77
CA PRO A 22 4.99 -4.57 -3.77
C PRO A 22 4.73 -3.52 -4.87
N PRO A 23 3.55 -3.54 -5.50
CA PRO A 23 3.17 -2.55 -6.52
C PRO A 23 2.72 -1.25 -5.86
N GLY A 24 3.68 -0.40 -5.47
CA GLY A 24 3.44 0.83 -4.71
C GLY A 24 2.37 1.75 -5.30
N ASP A 25 2.46 2.06 -6.60
CA ASP A 25 1.54 3.01 -7.24
C ASP A 25 0.09 2.49 -7.26
N VAL A 26 -0.08 1.18 -7.46
CA VAL A 26 -1.40 0.53 -7.42
C VAL A 26 -1.99 0.61 -6.01
N MET A 27 -1.18 0.33 -4.99
CA MET A 27 -1.61 0.44 -3.59
C MET A 27 -2.01 1.88 -3.24
N ARG A 28 -1.25 2.89 -3.71
CA ARG A 28 -1.57 4.31 -3.46
C ARG A 28 -2.90 4.67 -4.09
N ARG A 29 -3.09 4.33 -5.37
CA ARG A 29 -4.33 4.62 -6.10
C ARG A 29 -5.54 3.97 -5.46
N ALA A 30 -5.47 2.67 -5.15
CA ALA A 30 -6.58 1.94 -4.53
C ALA A 30 -6.98 2.55 -3.17
N LEU A 31 -6.00 3.01 -2.38
CA LEU A 31 -6.26 3.68 -1.11
C LEU A 31 -6.95 5.04 -1.27
N LEU A 32 -6.48 5.87 -2.21
CA LEU A 32 -7.09 7.17 -2.51
C LEU A 32 -8.53 7.00 -3.04
N GLU A 33 -8.71 6.10 -4.01
CA GLU A 33 -10.03 5.74 -4.57
C GLU A 33 -11.00 5.28 -3.48
N ARG A 34 -10.53 4.50 -2.49
CA ARG A 34 -11.39 3.98 -1.42
C ARG A 34 -11.70 4.98 -0.33
N LEU A 35 -10.81 5.93 -0.08
CA LEU A 35 -10.99 6.98 0.93
C LEU A 35 -11.69 8.23 0.38
N GLY A 36 -11.95 8.29 -0.93
CA GLY A 36 -12.61 9.42 -1.58
C GLY A 36 -11.73 10.68 -1.66
N ALA A 37 -10.41 10.49 -1.75
CA ALA A 37 -9.41 11.55 -1.79
C ALA A 37 -8.74 11.67 -3.18
#